data_AF-A0A6A8KEI2-F1
#
_entry.id   AF-A0A6A8KEI2-F1
#
_cell.length_a   1.000
_cell.length_b   1.000
_cell.length_c   1.000
_cell.angle_alpha   90.00
_cell.angle_beta   90.00
_cell.angle_gamma   90.00
#
_symmetry.space_group_name_H-M   'P 1'
#
loop_
_entity.id
_entity.type
_entity.pdbx_description
1 polymer ?
#
loop_
_entity_poly.entity_id
_entity_poly.type
_entity_poly.pdbx_seq_one_letter_code
_entity_poly.pdbx_strand_id
1 'polypeptide(L)'
;MDTKLVLRALGFSWKAQVDSVRETVRLLREKYDAEIGIFQETRTEVQNALSIAGRAFQKHRLIADGELKLYCELNPSEAKRLEDYADSLDALLERELGINSVTSIDKDDPRIKKYNIETTEIADYIEAECSWRRGAIDYDVKIIEQINAIREGDYSQAYGGKKKLPVFVTSNSKLAYTFREYISSNEDEIQQWNTHNLPVISDNMLLYRIWLPFATEFTQLPSLTLSRFAYAAQSEGVVFYEKLRNTAAELEQTRNIDLINTTEVARRKIEDILLRESGGNLDSVTDEVVAASLDEYIRMEKLDLLQENRDLLRHSDMRDEQVVKLLGDSYANKIGVIDRALLFLAKWFWIIIAALLYGLFDWVGKNPYLKGVALLPVAIQAIQYWLDKQSDDHNFRFFLYPIALEFVKKRYIQKITMELESKGYPQDTEAVVQYCIQNTKIFQR
;
A
#
# COMPACT_ATOMS: atom_id res chain seq x y z
N MET A 1 0.30 -8.54 -30.71
CA MET A 1 -0.97 -7.76 -30.60
C MET A 1 -2.14 -8.73 -30.64
N ASP A 2 -3.26 -8.37 -30.03
CA ASP A 2 -4.54 -9.09 -30.12
C ASP A 2 -5.24 -8.93 -31.49
N THR A 3 -6.10 -9.88 -31.84
CA THR A 3 -6.83 -10.02 -33.11
C THR A 3 -7.62 -8.77 -33.47
N LYS A 4 -8.37 -8.22 -32.52
CA LYS A 4 -9.17 -6.99 -32.74
C LYS A 4 -8.30 -5.77 -33.02
N LEU A 5 -7.18 -5.64 -32.32
CA LEU A 5 -6.24 -4.53 -32.55
C LEU A 5 -5.60 -4.63 -33.94
N VAL A 6 -5.24 -5.85 -34.37
CA VAL A 6 -4.71 -6.08 -35.72
C VAL A 6 -5.74 -5.70 -36.78
N LEU A 7 -7.00 -6.16 -36.66
CA LEU A 7 -8.07 -5.80 -37.59
C LEU A 7 -8.26 -4.28 -37.70
N ARG A 8 -8.28 -3.57 -36.57
CA ARG A 8 -8.39 -2.10 -36.53
C ARG A 8 -7.18 -1.41 -37.15
N ALA A 9 -5.96 -1.87 -36.85
CA ALA A 9 -4.74 -1.35 -37.46
C ALA A 9 -4.73 -1.48 -39.00
N LEU A 10 -5.20 -2.62 -39.50
CA LEU A 10 -5.33 -2.89 -40.93
C LEU A 10 -6.46 -2.10 -41.61
N GLY A 11 -7.33 -1.46 -40.82
CA GLY A 11 -8.43 -0.62 -41.33
C GLY A 11 -9.80 -1.29 -41.31
N PHE A 12 -9.93 -2.51 -40.81
CA PHE A 12 -11.17 -3.29 -40.79
C PHE A 12 -12.04 -2.98 -39.57
N SER A 13 -12.29 -1.70 -39.33
CA SER A 13 -13.20 -1.19 -38.30
C SER A 13 -13.67 0.21 -38.70
N TRP A 14 -14.41 0.91 -37.84
CA TRP A 14 -14.79 2.29 -38.14
C TRP A 14 -13.63 3.26 -37.90
N LYS A 15 -13.71 4.41 -38.57
CA LYS A 15 -12.61 5.37 -38.68
C LYS A 15 -11.95 5.74 -37.34
N ALA A 16 -12.71 6.03 -36.30
CA ALA A 16 -12.14 6.41 -35.00
C ALA A 16 -11.29 5.31 -34.36
N GLN A 17 -11.67 4.03 -34.48
CA GLN A 17 -10.87 2.90 -33.97
C GLN A 17 -9.60 2.70 -34.77
N VAL A 18 -9.73 2.78 -36.09
CA VAL A 18 -8.60 2.65 -37.01
C VAL A 18 -7.58 3.75 -36.74
N ASP A 19 -8.03 5.01 -36.67
CA ASP A 19 -7.18 6.18 -36.42
C ASP A 19 -6.51 6.07 -35.04
N SER A 20 -7.26 5.68 -33.99
CA SER A 20 -6.71 5.51 -32.64
C SER A 20 -5.62 4.43 -32.57
N VAL A 21 -5.86 3.26 -33.17
CA VAL A 21 -4.89 2.15 -33.13
C VAL A 21 -3.68 2.47 -34.00
N ARG A 22 -3.87 3.04 -35.19
CA ARG A 22 -2.75 3.45 -36.06
C ARG A 22 -1.87 4.50 -35.40
N GLU A 23 -2.47 5.49 -34.74
CA GLU A 23 -1.72 6.52 -34.04
C GLU A 23 -0.98 5.95 -32.81
N THR A 24 -1.56 4.94 -32.14
CA THR A 24 -0.88 4.18 -31.08
C THR A 24 0.32 3.40 -31.62
N VAL A 25 0.16 2.68 -32.73
CA VAL A 25 1.25 1.94 -33.40
C VAL A 25 2.35 2.91 -33.85
N ARG A 26 1.97 4.06 -34.40
CA ARG A 26 2.89 5.10 -34.83
C ARG A 26 3.70 5.65 -33.66
N LEU A 27 3.03 5.99 -32.56
CA LEU A 27 3.68 6.47 -31.33
C LEU A 27 4.69 5.45 -30.79
N LEU A 28 4.31 4.17 -30.73
CA LEU A 28 5.19 3.08 -30.30
C LEU A 28 6.44 2.96 -31.17
N ARG A 29 6.30 3.07 -32.50
CA ARG A 29 7.43 2.96 -33.42
C ARG A 29 8.32 4.19 -33.43
N GLU A 30 7.73 5.37 -33.64
CA GLU A 30 8.48 6.61 -33.86
C GLU A 30 9.12 7.15 -32.59
N LYS A 31 8.46 6.98 -31.43
CA LYS A 31 8.94 7.56 -30.15
C LYS A 31 9.60 6.55 -29.23
N TYR A 32 9.16 5.30 -29.27
CA TYR A 32 9.65 4.26 -28.36
C TYR A 32 10.54 3.20 -29.04
N ASP A 33 10.76 3.28 -30.35
CA ASP A 33 11.53 2.28 -31.11
C ASP A 33 11.02 0.84 -30.84
N ALA A 34 9.70 0.72 -30.69
CA ALA A 34 9.06 -0.54 -30.34
C ALA A 34 8.87 -1.42 -31.58
N GLU A 35 9.21 -2.68 -31.44
CA GLU A 35 8.89 -3.70 -32.44
C GLU A 35 7.48 -4.22 -32.21
N ILE A 36 6.66 -4.19 -33.26
CA ILE A 36 5.29 -4.68 -33.24
C ILE A 36 5.29 -6.08 -33.85
N GLY A 37 4.73 -7.05 -33.14
CA GLY A 37 4.64 -8.44 -33.58
C GLY A 37 3.27 -9.07 -33.32
N ILE A 38 3.04 -10.20 -34.00
CA ILE A 38 1.87 -11.06 -33.80
C ILE A 38 2.33 -12.52 -33.75
N PHE A 39 1.59 -13.35 -33.00
CA PHE A 39 1.79 -14.78 -32.98
C PHE A 39 0.91 -15.49 -34.01
N GLN A 40 1.19 -16.78 -34.25
CA GLN A 40 0.50 -17.57 -35.26
C GLN A 40 -0.99 -17.72 -34.95
N GLU A 41 -1.34 -17.79 -33.66
CA GLU A 41 -2.72 -17.83 -33.16
C GLU A 41 -3.49 -16.59 -33.63
N THR A 42 -2.99 -15.39 -33.31
CA THR A 42 -3.59 -14.11 -33.74
C THR A 42 -3.68 -14.01 -35.26
N ARG A 43 -2.62 -14.38 -35.99
CA ARG A 43 -2.64 -14.34 -37.47
C ARG A 43 -3.78 -15.22 -38.01
N THR A 44 -3.93 -16.42 -37.46
CA THR A 44 -4.96 -17.38 -37.87
C THR A 44 -6.36 -16.85 -37.56
N GLU A 45 -6.55 -16.24 -36.39
CA GLU A 45 -7.82 -15.62 -36.02
C GLU A 45 -8.19 -14.44 -36.94
N VAL A 46 -7.24 -13.56 -37.25
CA VAL A 46 -7.47 -12.44 -38.18
C VAL A 46 -7.85 -12.95 -39.56
N GLN A 47 -7.11 -13.94 -40.08
CA GLN A 47 -7.40 -14.55 -41.38
C GLN A 47 -8.81 -15.17 -41.42
N ASN A 48 -9.16 -15.92 -40.37
CA ASN A 48 -10.48 -16.53 -40.24
C ASN A 48 -11.58 -15.47 -40.12
N ALA A 49 -11.38 -14.41 -39.34
CA ALA A 49 -12.35 -13.34 -39.16
C ALA A 49 -12.66 -12.65 -40.50
N LEU A 50 -11.63 -12.30 -41.28
CA LEU A 50 -11.78 -11.70 -42.60
C LEU A 50 -12.48 -12.66 -43.58
N SER A 51 -12.05 -13.92 -43.64
CA SER A 51 -12.63 -14.91 -44.54
C SER A 51 -14.10 -15.19 -44.23
N ILE A 52 -14.45 -15.38 -42.94
CA ILE A 52 -15.82 -15.65 -42.50
C ILE A 52 -16.71 -14.44 -42.78
N ALA A 53 -16.25 -13.22 -42.44
CA ALA A 53 -17.01 -11.99 -42.69
C ALA A 53 -17.22 -11.75 -44.20
N GLY A 54 -16.20 -11.94 -45.03
CA GLY A 54 -16.29 -11.84 -46.48
C GLY A 54 -17.31 -12.83 -47.08
N ARG A 55 -17.23 -14.11 -46.70
CA ARG A 55 -18.19 -15.14 -47.14
C ARG A 55 -19.61 -14.83 -46.70
N ALA A 56 -19.78 -14.38 -45.46
CA ALA A 56 -21.09 -14.03 -44.92
C ALA A 56 -21.68 -12.83 -45.67
N PHE A 57 -20.88 -11.78 -45.92
CA PHE A 57 -21.30 -10.62 -46.69
C PHE A 57 -21.72 -10.99 -48.12
N GLN A 58 -20.89 -11.74 -48.85
CA GLN A 58 -21.21 -12.17 -50.21
C GLN A 58 -22.49 -13.04 -50.27
N LYS A 59 -22.69 -13.91 -49.28
CA LYS A 59 -23.87 -14.80 -49.19
C LYS A 59 -25.07 -14.16 -48.50
N HIS A 60 -25.00 -12.87 -48.15
CA HIS A 60 -26.08 -12.13 -47.47
C HIS A 60 -26.51 -12.82 -46.16
N ARG A 61 -25.54 -13.35 -45.42
CA ARG A 61 -25.72 -13.99 -44.11
C ARG A 61 -25.33 -13.05 -42.98
N LEU A 62 -25.78 -13.38 -41.77
CA LEU A 62 -25.41 -12.64 -40.56
C LEU A 62 -23.88 -12.70 -40.34
N ILE A 63 -23.27 -11.53 -40.17
CA ILE A 63 -21.88 -11.39 -39.71
C ILE A 63 -21.93 -11.31 -38.18
N ALA A 64 -21.32 -12.29 -37.51
CA ALA A 64 -21.35 -12.40 -36.05
C ALA A 64 -20.49 -11.33 -35.34
N ASP A 65 -19.39 -10.92 -35.98
CA ASP A 65 -18.52 -9.88 -35.45
C ASP A 65 -19.12 -8.50 -35.71
N GLY A 66 -19.49 -7.79 -34.63
CA GLY A 66 -20.15 -6.48 -34.72
C GLY A 66 -19.30 -5.40 -35.42
N GLU A 67 -17.97 -5.40 -35.25
CA GLU A 67 -17.11 -4.40 -35.88
C GLU A 67 -16.96 -4.66 -37.37
N LEU A 68 -16.76 -5.93 -37.75
CA LEU A 68 -16.66 -6.30 -39.15
C LEU A 68 -18.00 -6.14 -39.87
N LYS A 69 -19.12 -6.40 -39.19
CA LYS A 69 -20.46 -6.12 -39.71
C LYS A 69 -20.60 -4.63 -40.04
N LEU A 70 -20.27 -3.75 -39.09
CA LEU A 70 -20.32 -2.30 -39.29
C LEU A 70 -19.39 -1.86 -40.42
N TYR A 71 -18.15 -2.37 -40.45
CA TYR A 71 -17.20 -2.08 -41.53
C TYR A 71 -17.79 -2.44 -42.90
N CYS A 72 -18.43 -3.62 -43.01
CA CYS A 72 -19.05 -4.06 -44.26
C CYS A 72 -20.21 -3.17 -44.71
N GLU A 73 -21.01 -2.69 -43.76
CA GLU A 73 -22.12 -1.77 -44.02
C GLU A 73 -21.62 -0.39 -44.47
N LEU A 74 -20.54 0.11 -43.88
CA LEU A 74 -19.93 1.40 -44.23
C LEU A 74 -19.15 1.36 -45.56
N ASN A 75 -18.52 0.23 -45.87
CA ASN A 75 -17.63 0.07 -47.03
C ASN A 75 -18.00 -1.14 -47.91
N PRO A 76 -19.20 -1.16 -48.53
CA PRO A 76 -19.74 -2.35 -49.20
C PRO A 76 -18.94 -2.77 -50.45
N SER A 77 -18.21 -1.86 -51.09
CA SER A 77 -17.31 -2.17 -52.21
C SER A 77 -16.07 -2.95 -51.74
N GLU A 78 -15.47 -2.53 -50.62
CA GLU A 78 -14.29 -3.17 -50.05
C GLU A 78 -14.64 -4.46 -49.30
N ALA A 79 -15.82 -4.53 -48.68
CA ALA A 79 -16.34 -5.71 -48.00
C ALA A 79 -16.36 -6.96 -48.90
N LYS A 80 -16.58 -6.80 -50.21
CA LYS A 80 -16.54 -7.90 -51.18
C LYS A 80 -15.17 -8.55 -51.29
N ARG A 81 -14.10 -7.82 -50.96
CA ARG A 81 -12.70 -8.22 -51.08
C ARG A 81 -12.10 -8.73 -49.78
N LEU A 82 -12.90 -8.90 -48.72
CA LEU A 82 -12.40 -9.39 -47.43
C LEU A 82 -11.76 -10.78 -47.52
N GLU A 83 -12.23 -11.65 -48.40
CA GLU A 83 -11.56 -12.93 -48.66
C GLU A 83 -10.19 -12.73 -49.33
N ASP A 84 -10.09 -11.83 -50.33
CA ASP A 84 -8.81 -11.49 -50.96
C ASP A 84 -7.79 -10.92 -49.93
N TYR A 85 -8.28 -10.11 -48.98
CA TYR A 85 -7.46 -9.57 -47.89
C TYR A 85 -7.04 -10.67 -46.90
N ALA A 86 -7.87 -11.68 -46.67
CA ALA A 86 -7.50 -12.85 -45.86
C ALA A 86 -6.39 -13.68 -46.53
N ASP A 87 -6.43 -13.81 -47.86
CA ASP A 87 -5.41 -14.54 -48.64
C ASP A 87 -4.09 -13.76 -48.73
N SER A 88 -4.16 -12.44 -48.73
CA SER A 88 -3.00 -11.53 -48.79
C SER A 88 -2.60 -10.93 -47.43
N LEU A 89 -3.00 -11.56 -46.33
CA LEU A 89 -2.82 -11.02 -44.97
C LEU A 89 -1.36 -10.69 -44.65
N ASP A 90 -0.41 -11.55 -45.00
CA ASP A 90 1.01 -11.31 -44.70
C ASP A 90 1.55 -10.05 -45.38
N ALA A 91 1.16 -9.81 -46.64
CA ALA A 91 1.53 -8.60 -47.37
C ALA A 91 0.87 -7.34 -46.76
N LEU A 92 -0.34 -7.45 -46.22
CA LEU A 92 -1.01 -6.36 -45.52
C LEU A 92 -0.33 -6.04 -44.18
N LEU A 93 0.05 -7.07 -43.43
CA LEU A 93 0.76 -6.94 -42.15
C LEU A 93 2.14 -6.29 -42.35
N GLU A 94 2.86 -6.66 -43.40
CA GLU A 94 4.12 -6.03 -43.78
C GLU A 94 3.89 -4.56 -44.16
N ARG A 95 2.94 -4.28 -45.06
CA ARG A 95 2.71 -2.92 -45.57
C ARG A 95 2.21 -1.93 -44.50
N GLU A 96 1.20 -2.32 -43.73
CA GLU A 96 0.51 -1.41 -42.78
C GLU A 96 1.16 -1.42 -41.40
N LEU A 97 1.65 -2.59 -40.98
CA LEU A 97 2.17 -2.82 -39.64
C LEU A 97 3.64 -3.17 -39.61
N GLY A 98 4.37 -3.18 -40.73
CA GLY A 98 5.80 -3.53 -40.80
C GLY A 98 6.15 -4.86 -40.11
N ILE A 99 5.20 -5.80 -40.09
CA ILE A 99 5.39 -7.14 -39.53
C ILE A 99 5.83 -8.04 -40.67
N ASN A 100 7.13 -8.33 -40.75
CA ASN A 100 7.69 -9.13 -41.85
C ASN A 100 7.52 -10.64 -41.63
N SER A 101 7.35 -11.06 -40.38
CA SER A 101 7.16 -12.47 -40.01
C SER A 101 6.40 -12.58 -38.70
N VAL A 102 5.67 -13.69 -38.55
CA VAL A 102 5.04 -14.07 -37.29
C VAL A 102 6.13 -14.31 -36.23
N THR A 103 5.88 -13.85 -35.02
CA THR A 103 6.75 -14.12 -33.87
C THR A 103 6.72 -15.63 -33.57
N SER A 104 7.89 -16.28 -33.67
CA SER A 104 8.05 -17.70 -33.41
C SER A 104 8.95 -17.93 -32.19
N ILE A 105 8.59 -18.90 -31.36
CA ILE A 105 9.38 -19.33 -30.21
C ILE A 105 9.68 -20.82 -30.38
N ASP A 106 10.94 -21.20 -30.18
CA ASP A 106 11.31 -22.61 -30.08
C ASP A 106 10.91 -23.14 -28.70
N LYS A 107 9.78 -23.86 -28.65
CA LYS A 107 9.26 -24.44 -27.40
C LYS A 107 10.09 -25.61 -26.89
N ASP A 108 10.93 -26.20 -27.73
CA ASP A 108 11.80 -27.31 -27.35
C ASP A 108 13.15 -26.83 -26.77
N ASP A 109 13.44 -25.52 -26.81
CA ASP A 109 14.61 -24.94 -26.16
C ASP A 109 14.51 -25.14 -24.63
N PRO A 110 15.45 -25.87 -24.00
CA PRO A 110 15.45 -26.10 -22.55
C PRO A 110 15.46 -24.81 -21.72
N ARG A 111 15.97 -23.70 -22.26
CA ARG A 111 16.01 -22.39 -21.60
C ARG A 111 14.63 -21.75 -21.50
N ILE A 112 13.77 -22.01 -22.47
CA ILE A 112 12.42 -21.45 -22.60
C ILE A 112 11.42 -22.34 -21.85
N LYS A 113 11.59 -23.67 -21.98
CA LYS A 113 10.72 -24.69 -21.39
C LYS A 113 10.50 -24.55 -19.87
N LYS A 114 11.49 -24.03 -19.14
CA LYS A 114 11.39 -23.80 -17.69
C LYS A 114 10.47 -22.63 -17.29
N TYR A 115 10.05 -21.80 -18.25
CA TYR A 115 9.16 -20.65 -18.06
C TYR A 115 7.74 -20.89 -18.61
N ASN A 116 7.44 -22.11 -19.04
CA ASN A 116 6.10 -22.48 -19.46
C ASN A 116 5.16 -22.47 -18.25
N ILE A 117 3.95 -21.97 -18.47
CA ILE A 117 2.92 -21.81 -17.43
C ILE A 117 1.78 -22.77 -17.73
N GLU A 118 1.06 -23.21 -16.70
CA GLU A 118 -0.05 -24.14 -16.89
C GLU A 118 -1.23 -23.42 -17.55
N THR A 119 -1.40 -23.66 -18.86
CA THR A 119 -2.41 -22.98 -19.66
C THR A 119 -3.83 -23.48 -19.40
N THR A 120 -4.01 -24.74 -18.99
CA THR A 120 -5.36 -25.29 -18.81
C THR A 120 -6.07 -24.70 -17.62
N GLU A 121 -5.38 -24.57 -16.49
CA GLU A 121 -5.95 -24.02 -15.25
C GLU A 121 -6.31 -22.53 -15.39
N ILE A 122 -5.43 -21.77 -16.05
CA ILE A 122 -5.66 -20.35 -16.36
C ILE A 122 -6.90 -20.21 -17.25
N ALA A 123 -7.01 -21.04 -18.28
CA ALA A 123 -8.14 -20.99 -19.19
C ALA A 123 -9.45 -21.45 -18.52
N ASP A 124 -9.40 -22.45 -17.63
CA ASP A 124 -10.55 -22.90 -16.81
C ASP A 124 -11.06 -21.78 -15.90
N TYR A 125 -10.14 -21.06 -15.25
CA TYR A 125 -10.47 -19.92 -14.41
C TYR A 125 -11.11 -18.78 -15.22
N ILE A 126 -10.53 -18.41 -16.35
CA ILE A 126 -11.08 -17.36 -17.22
C ILE A 126 -12.46 -17.77 -17.76
N GLU A 127 -12.65 -19.04 -18.11
CA GLU A 127 -13.95 -19.55 -18.58
C GLU A 127 -15.01 -19.46 -17.49
N ALA A 128 -14.68 -19.83 -16.25
CA ALA A 128 -15.58 -19.74 -15.10
C ALA A 128 -16.00 -18.28 -14.80
N GLU A 129 -15.06 -17.35 -14.84
CA GLU A 129 -15.31 -15.94 -14.49
C GLU A 129 -15.94 -15.12 -15.62
N CYS A 130 -15.64 -15.45 -16.88
CA CYS A 130 -16.04 -14.62 -18.03
C CYS A 130 -17.14 -15.25 -18.90
N SER A 131 -17.44 -16.54 -18.74
CA SER A 131 -18.41 -17.28 -19.57
C SER A 131 -18.15 -17.18 -21.09
N TRP A 132 -16.88 -17.01 -21.48
CA TRP A 132 -16.46 -16.93 -22.88
C TRP A 132 -16.31 -18.33 -23.51
N ARG A 133 -16.27 -18.38 -24.85
CA ARG A 133 -16.03 -19.64 -25.55
C ARG A 133 -14.58 -20.09 -25.34
N ARG A 134 -14.39 -21.34 -24.92
CA ARG A 134 -13.08 -21.92 -24.64
C ARG A 134 -12.03 -21.72 -25.74
N GLY A 135 -12.41 -21.93 -27.00
CA GLY A 135 -11.47 -21.76 -28.12
C GLY A 135 -10.89 -20.34 -28.29
N ALA A 136 -11.60 -19.30 -27.85
CA ALA A 136 -11.06 -17.93 -27.85
C ALA A 136 -10.09 -17.72 -26.67
N ILE A 137 -10.43 -18.27 -25.50
CA ILE A 137 -9.59 -18.22 -24.29
C ILE A 137 -8.26 -18.96 -24.53
N ASP A 138 -8.30 -20.14 -25.16
CA ASP A 138 -7.11 -20.97 -25.36
C ASP A 138 -6.03 -20.24 -26.18
N TYR A 139 -6.42 -19.48 -27.22
CA TYR A 139 -5.47 -18.70 -28.01
C TYR A 139 -4.88 -17.54 -27.23
N ASP A 140 -5.70 -16.79 -26.50
CA ASP A 140 -5.25 -15.68 -25.66
C ASP A 140 -4.29 -16.16 -24.56
N VAL A 141 -4.64 -17.23 -23.85
CA VAL A 141 -3.79 -17.82 -22.79
C VAL A 141 -2.50 -18.37 -23.36
N LYS A 142 -2.55 -19.00 -24.55
CA LYS A 142 -1.35 -19.48 -25.24
C LYS A 142 -0.43 -18.33 -25.67
N ILE A 143 -0.97 -17.17 -26.06
CA ILE A 143 -0.16 -15.98 -26.35
C ILE A 143 0.48 -15.44 -25.06
N ILE A 144 -0.27 -15.42 -23.96
CA ILE A 144 0.24 -15.02 -22.64
C ILE A 144 1.41 -15.92 -22.21
N GLU A 145 1.28 -17.24 -22.37
CA GLU A 145 2.36 -18.22 -22.13
C GLU A 145 3.58 -17.94 -23.00
N GLN A 146 3.38 -17.71 -24.29
CA GLN A 146 4.47 -17.39 -25.22
C GLN A 146 5.23 -16.12 -24.82
N ILE A 147 4.52 -15.04 -24.45
CA ILE A 147 5.18 -13.81 -23.98
C ILE A 147 5.90 -14.04 -22.66
N ASN A 148 5.31 -14.82 -21.77
CA ASN A 148 5.97 -15.19 -20.52
C ASN A 148 7.31 -15.88 -20.77
N ALA A 149 7.33 -16.78 -21.74
CA ALA A 149 8.51 -17.52 -22.14
C ALA A 149 9.59 -16.61 -22.74
N ILE A 150 9.22 -15.62 -23.58
CA ILE A 150 10.16 -14.61 -24.12
C ILE A 150 10.70 -13.71 -23.00
N ARG A 151 9.89 -13.40 -21.98
CA ARG A 151 10.32 -12.62 -20.83
C ARG A 151 11.28 -13.36 -19.91
N GLU A 152 11.47 -14.67 -20.10
CA GLU A 152 12.26 -15.51 -19.19
C GLU A 152 11.82 -15.36 -17.72
N GLY A 153 10.51 -15.19 -17.49
CA GLY A 153 9.95 -14.93 -16.15
C GLY A 153 10.39 -13.61 -15.51
N ASP A 154 10.87 -12.64 -16.28
CA ASP A 154 11.26 -11.33 -15.77
C ASP A 154 10.05 -10.39 -15.59
N TYR A 155 9.68 -10.18 -14.32
CA TYR A 155 8.64 -9.23 -13.90
C TYR A 155 9.20 -8.03 -13.15
N SER A 156 10.49 -7.71 -13.31
CA SER A 156 11.11 -6.53 -12.68
C SER A 156 10.53 -5.21 -13.19
N GLN A 157 10.04 -5.19 -14.42
CA GLN A 157 9.36 -4.05 -15.05
C GLN A 157 8.14 -4.55 -15.83
N ALA A 158 7.14 -3.69 -16.01
CA ALA A 158 5.91 -4.07 -16.71
C ALA A 158 6.15 -4.47 -18.17
N TYR A 159 6.94 -3.67 -18.89
CA TYR A 159 7.32 -3.87 -20.29
C TYR A 159 8.41 -2.87 -20.68
N GLY A 160 9.09 -3.13 -21.79
CA GLY A 160 10.13 -2.26 -22.32
C GLY A 160 11.38 -2.19 -21.44
N GLY A 161 11.85 -0.97 -21.16
CA GLY A 161 13.07 -0.72 -20.40
C GLY A 161 14.34 -1.16 -21.14
N LYS A 162 15.47 -1.23 -20.41
CA LYS A 162 16.77 -1.64 -20.98
C LYS A 162 16.75 -3.06 -21.55
N LYS A 163 15.90 -3.92 -21.01
CA LYS A 163 15.74 -5.32 -21.44
C LYS A 163 14.74 -5.51 -22.58
N LYS A 164 14.07 -4.43 -23.03
CA LYS A 164 13.02 -4.47 -24.08
C LYS A 164 11.98 -5.58 -23.82
N LEU A 165 11.47 -5.66 -22.58
CA LEU A 165 10.51 -6.72 -22.18
C LEU A 165 9.23 -6.65 -23.04
N PRO A 166 8.81 -7.74 -23.68
CA PRO A 166 7.59 -7.77 -24.49
C PRO A 166 6.33 -7.80 -23.63
N VAL A 167 5.20 -7.39 -24.23
CA VAL A 167 3.87 -7.41 -23.59
C VAL A 167 2.77 -7.71 -24.58
N PHE A 168 1.78 -8.50 -24.17
CA PHE A 168 0.60 -8.79 -24.93
C PHE A 168 -0.37 -7.63 -24.78
N VAL A 169 -0.66 -6.95 -25.88
CA VAL A 169 -1.62 -5.84 -25.90
C VAL A 169 -2.94 -6.36 -26.41
N THR A 170 -3.98 -6.28 -25.59
CA THR A 170 -5.33 -6.74 -25.91
C THR A 170 -6.35 -5.61 -25.86
N SER A 171 -7.36 -5.67 -26.72
CA SER A 171 -8.52 -4.78 -26.64
C SER A 171 -9.54 -5.23 -25.58
N ASN A 172 -9.40 -6.46 -25.09
CA ASN A 172 -10.25 -7.05 -24.08
C ASN A 172 -9.71 -6.74 -22.67
N SER A 173 -10.14 -5.63 -22.07
CA SER A 173 -9.72 -5.25 -20.72
C SER A 173 -10.09 -6.29 -19.65
N LYS A 174 -11.21 -7.00 -19.82
CA LYS A 174 -11.65 -8.03 -18.88
C LYS A 174 -10.67 -9.21 -18.85
N LEU A 175 -10.08 -9.57 -19.98
CA LEU A 175 -9.06 -10.64 -20.04
C LEU A 175 -7.84 -10.25 -19.19
N ALA A 176 -7.32 -9.04 -19.38
CA ALA A 176 -6.15 -8.57 -18.65
C ALA A 176 -6.40 -8.48 -17.13
N TYR A 177 -7.63 -8.13 -16.74
CA TYR A 177 -8.03 -8.01 -15.34
C TYR A 177 -8.28 -9.38 -14.69
N THR A 178 -9.07 -10.25 -15.30
CA THR A 178 -9.33 -11.60 -14.79
C THR A 178 -8.04 -12.42 -14.70
N PHE A 179 -7.11 -12.25 -15.65
CA PHE A 179 -5.78 -12.84 -15.53
C PHE A 179 -4.99 -12.30 -14.34
N ARG A 180 -5.10 -11.00 -14.03
CA ARG A 180 -4.49 -10.41 -12.83
C ARG A 180 -5.10 -10.99 -11.56
N GLU A 181 -6.42 -11.13 -11.49
CA GLU A 181 -7.12 -11.71 -10.34
C GLU A 181 -6.70 -13.17 -10.08
N TYR A 182 -6.55 -13.96 -11.15
CA TYR A 182 -6.02 -15.32 -11.05
C TYR A 182 -4.64 -15.35 -10.39
N ILE A 183 -3.73 -14.46 -10.81
CA ILE A 183 -2.38 -14.40 -10.25
C ILE A 183 -2.40 -13.92 -8.80
N SER A 184 -3.20 -12.89 -8.48
CA SER A 184 -3.35 -12.40 -7.10
C SER A 184 -3.95 -13.45 -6.15
N SER A 185 -4.84 -14.31 -6.65
CA SER A 185 -5.47 -15.36 -5.84
C SER A 185 -4.55 -16.54 -5.55
N ASN A 186 -3.48 -16.70 -6.33
CA ASN A 186 -2.51 -17.81 -6.24
C ASN A 186 -1.10 -17.32 -5.85
N GLU A 187 -1.00 -16.17 -5.17
CA GLU A 187 0.26 -15.47 -4.89
C GLU A 187 1.26 -16.32 -4.07
N ASP A 188 0.76 -17.23 -3.22
CA ASP A 188 1.57 -18.13 -2.38
C ASP A 188 2.25 -19.28 -3.16
N GLU A 189 1.67 -19.74 -4.27
CA GLU A 189 2.22 -20.82 -5.11
C GLU A 189 3.11 -20.27 -6.23
N ILE A 190 2.92 -18.99 -6.58
CA ILE A 190 3.50 -18.35 -7.77
C ILE A 190 4.53 -17.29 -7.34
N GLN A 191 5.58 -17.72 -6.60
CA GLN A 191 6.59 -16.87 -5.94
C GLN A 191 7.39 -15.88 -6.83
N GLN A 192 7.19 -15.87 -8.15
CA GLN A 192 7.95 -15.02 -9.08
C GLN A 192 7.13 -13.89 -9.72
N TRP A 193 5.80 -13.93 -9.63
CA TRP A 193 4.96 -13.01 -10.40
C TRP A 193 4.71 -11.71 -9.67
N ASN A 194 4.66 -10.61 -10.43
CA ASN A 194 4.27 -9.31 -9.93
C ASN A 194 2.98 -8.89 -10.63
N THR A 195 1.90 -8.75 -9.87
CA THR A 195 0.54 -8.41 -10.33
C THR A 195 0.46 -7.10 -11.11
N HIS A 196 1.44 -6.20 -10.94
CA HIS A 196 1.55 -4.94 -11.67
C HIS A 196 2.42 -5.01 -12.94
N ASN A 197 3.20 -6.08 -13.12
CA ASN A 197 4.16 -6.23 -14.22
C ASN A 197 3.86 -7.44 -15.12
N LEU A 198 2.58 -7.81 -15.22
CA LEU A 198 2.12 -8.97 -15.96
C LEU A 198 2.44 -8.91 -17.47
N PRO A 199 2.52 -10.07 -18.15
CA PRO A 199 2.78 -10.17 -19.59
C PRO A 199 1.60 -9.74 -20.47
N VAL A 200 0.50 -9.28 -19.90
CA VAL A 200 -0.70 -8.80 -20.61
C VAL A 200 -1.13 -7.43 -20.10
N ILE A 201 -1.53 -6.56 -21.03
CA ILE A 201 -2.04 -5.23 -20.76
C ILE A 201 -3.18 -4.88 -21.73
N SER A 202 -4.17 -4.13 -21.26
CA SER A 202 -5.17 -3.56 -22.16
C SER A 202 -4.56 -2.44 -23.01
N ASP A 203 -5.04 -2.29 -24.23
CA ASP A 203 -4.63 -1.24 -25.15
C ASP A 203 -4.85 0.16 -24.57
N ASN A 204 -5.94 0.34 -23.82
CA ASN A 204 -6.22 1.58 -23.08
C ASN A 204 -5.14 1.89 -22.05
N MET A 205 -4.80 0.93 -21.19
CA MET A 205 -3.78 1.13 -20.17
C MET A 205 -2.39 1.39 -20.77
N LEU A 206 -2.07 0.71 -21.87
CA LEU A 206 -0.84 0.97 -22.61
C LEU A 206 -0.85 2.39 -23.17
N LEU A 207 -1.91 2.76 -23.90
CA LEU A 207 -2.05 4.04 -24.58
C LEU A 207 -1.89 5.21 -23.61
N TYR A 208 -2.59 5.19 -22.48
CA TYR A 208 -2.46 6.24 -21.46
C TYR A 208 -1.01 6.43 -21.01
N ARG A 209 -0.29 5.33 -20.80
CA ARG A 209 1.08 5.36 -20.32
C ARG A 209 2.08 5.87 -21.36
N ILE A 210 1.93 5.44 -22.61
CA ILE A 210 2.87 5.83 -23.68
C ILE A 210 2.57 7.23 -24.24
N TRP A 211 1.32 7.69 -24.14
CA TRP A 211 0.88 8.98 -24.67
C TRP A 211 1.25 10.15 -23.78
N LEU A 212 1.18 9.99 -22.45
CA LEU A 212 1.34 11.08 -21.49
C LEU A 212 2.60 11.94 -21.72
N PRO A 213 3.79 11.37 -22.02
CA PRO A 213 4.99 12.17 -22.29
C PRO A 213 4.94 12.97 -23.59
N PHE A 214 4.05 12.61 -24.53
CA PHE A 214 3.91 13.20 -25.86
C PHE A 214 2.53 13.84 -26.08
N ALA A 215 1.85 14.19 -24.99
CA ALA A 215 0.49 14.73 -25.02
C ALA A 215 0.34 16.00 -25.88
N THR A 216 1.40 16.80 -26.01
CA THR A 216 1.44 18.02 -26.83
C THR A 216 1.59 17.74 -28.33
N GLU A 217 2.22 16.64 -28.71
CA GLU A 217 2.40 16.24 -30.12
C GLU A 217 1.22 15.42 -30.63
N PHE A 218 0.65 14.57 -29.76
CA PHE A 218 -0.45 13.67 -30.09
C PHE A 218 -1.77 14.13 -29.44
N THR A 219 -2.16 15.38 -29.65
CA THR A 219 -3.32 15.99 -28.96
C THR A 219 -4.66 15.32 -29.26
N GLN A 220 -4.78 14.64 -30.40
CA GLN A 220 -6.03 14.01 -30.84
C GLN A 220 -6.25 12.61 -30.24
N LEU A 221 -5.21 11.93 -29.75
CA LEU A 221 -5.29 10.54 -29.24
C LEU A 221 -6.35 10.38 -28.12
N PRO A 222 -6.41 11.23 -27.09
CA PRO A 222 -7.45 11.14 -26.07
C PRO A 222 -8.85 11.36 -26.63
N SER A 223 -9.03 12.31 -27.56
CA SER A 223 -10.33 12.56 -28.19
C SER A 223 -10.78 11.40 -29.08
N LEU A 224 -9.85 10.75 -29.79
CA LEU A 224 -10.12 9.57 -30.61
C LEU A 224 -10.44 8.35 -29.73
N THR A 225 -9.72 8.19 -28.63
CA THR A 225 -9.95 7.15 -27.62
C THR A 225 -11.30 7.34 -26.92
N LEU A 226 -11.62 8.58 -26.53
CA LEU A 226 -12.93 8.96 -25.99
C LEU A 226 -14.04 8.79 -27.02
N SER A 227 -13.81 9.09 -28.30
CA SER A 227 -14.79 8.83 -29.36
C SER A 227 -15.04 7.33 -29.56
N ARG A 228 -13.97 6.53 -29.44
CA ARG A 228 -14.04 5.07 -29.41
C ARG A 228 -14.84 4.56 -28.23
N PHE A 229 -14.59 5.08 -27.03
CA PHE A 229 -15.34 4.73 -25.83
C PHE A 229 -16.80 5.16 -25.94
N ALA A 230 -17.07 6.38 -26.43
CA ALA A 230 -18.41 6.92 -26.66
C ALA A 230 -19.22 6.10 -27.67
N TYR A 231 -18.58 5.46 -28.66
CA TYR A 231 -19.25 4.56 -29.61
C TYR A 231 -19.43 3.13 -29.08
N ALA A 232 -18.44 2.57 -28.36
CA ALA A 232 -18.65 1.34 -27.59
C ALA A 232 -19.79 1.50 -26.58
N ALA A 233 -19.96 2.73 -26.09
CA ALA A 233 -21.05 3.23 -25.27
C ALA A 233 -22.32 3.64 -26.05
N GLN A 234 -22.34 3.68 -27.38
CA GLN A 234 -23.61 3.86 -28.13
C GLN A 234 -24.44 2.56 -28.16
N SER A 235 -23.86 1.45 -27.70
CA SER A 235 -24.55 0.43 -26.91
C SER A 235 -24.36 0.74 -25.41
N GLU A 236 -25.34 1.42 -24.81
CA GLU A 236 -25.56 1.59 -23.34
C GLU A 236 -24.45 2.17 -22.43
N GLY A 237 -23.67 3.16 -22.88
CA GLY A 237 -22.63 3.82 -22.05
C GLY A 237 -22.49 5.35 -22.18
N VAL A 238 -23.27 6.04 -23.02
CA VAL A 238 -23.12 7.50 -23.22
C VAL A 238 -23.55 8.30 -21.97
N VAL A 239 -24.50 7.76 -21.20
CA VAL A 239 -25.00 8.40 -19.98
C VAL A 239 -23.93 8.44 -18.88
N PHE A 240 -23.05 7.44 -18.83
CA PHE A 240 -22.07 7.26 -17.76
C PHE A 240 -20.98 8.34 -17.74
N TYR A 241 -20.33 8.61 -18.87
CA TYR A 241 -19.20 9.54 -18.93
C TYR A 241 -19.61 11.01 -18.94
N GLU A 242 -20.76 11.34 -19.54
CA GLU A 242 -21.31 12.71 -19.45
C GLU A 242 -21.73 13.03 -18.02
N LYS A 243 -22.28 12.07 -17.29
CA LYS A 243 -22.71 12.26 -15.91
C LYS A 243 -21.53 12.30 -14.94
N LEU A 244 -20.53 11.44 -15.09
CA LEU A 244 -19.28 11.49 -14.31
C LEU A 244 -18.53 12.82 -14.51
N ARG A 245 -18.49 13.33 -15.75
CA ARG A 245 -17.90 14.65 -16.05
C ARG A 245 -18.69 15.81 -15.45
N ASN A 246 -20.02 15.74 -15.48
CA ASN A 246 -20.89 16.78 -14.89
C ASN A 246 -20.82 16.77 -13.36
N THR A 247 -20.83 15.59 -12.73
CA THR A 247 -20.72 15.44 -11.27
C THR A 247 -19.33 15.81 -10.77
N ALA A 248 -18.26 15.50 -11.51
CA ALA A 248 -16.91 15.97 -11.18
C ALA A 248 -16.81 17.51 -11.25
N ALA A 249 -17.43 18.15 -12.24
CA ALA A 249 -17.46 19.61 -12.35
C ALA A 249 -18.31 20.28 -11.25
N GLU A 250 -19.42 19.67 -10.82
CA GLU A 250 -20.22 20.14 -9.68
C GLU A 250 -19.46 20.00 -8.35
N LEU A 251 -18.71 18.91 -8.16
CA LEU A 251 -17.91 18.66 -6.96
C LEU A 251 -16.67 19.58 -6.87
N GLU A 252 -16.06 19.93 -8.00
CA GLU A 252 -14.97 20.92 -8.10
C GLU A 252 -15.45 22.30 -7.61
N GLN A 253 -16.67 22.70 -8.01
CA GLN A 253 -17.29 23.95 -7.54
C GLN A 253 -17.71 23.93 -6.06
N THR A 254 -18.07 22.77 -5.52
CA THR A 254 -18.68 22.68 -4.17
C THR A 254 -17.66 22.39 -3.07
N ARG A 255 -16.56 21.68 -3.37
CA ARG A 255 -15.59 21.23 -2.35
C ARG A 255 -14.13 21.60 -2.61
N ASN A 256 -13.82 22.28 -3.72
CA ASN A 256 -12.47 22.74 -4.04
C ASN A 256 -11.43 21.60 -4.01
N ILE A 257 -11.84 20.39 -4.41
CA ILE A 257 -10.99 19.21 -4.57
C ILE A 257 -10.71 19.07 -6.06
N ASP A 258 -9.45 19.25 -6.44
CA ASP A 258 -8.97 19.15 -7.82
C ASP A 258 -8.82 17.66 -8.21
N LEU A 259 -9.92 17.05 -8.66
CA LEU A 259 -9.95 15.66 -9.14
C LEU A 259 -9.04 15.43 -10.37
N ILE A 260 -8.64 16.49 -11.07
CA ILE A 260 -7.74 16.43 -12.24
C ILE A 260 -6.27 16.24 -11.80
N ASN A 261 -5.95 16.49 -10.52
CA ASN A 261 -4.63 16.31 -9.91
C ASN A 261 -4.52 15.07 -9.02
N THR A 262 -5.37 14.06 -9.19
CA THR A 262 -5.24 12.81 -8.45
C THR A 262 -4.02 12.01 -8.96
N THR A 263 -3.09 11.71 -8.06
CA THR A 263 -1.95 10.81 -8.32
C THR A 263 -2.43 9.44 -8.83
N GLU A 264 -1.65 8.81 -9.72
CA GLU A 264 -1.93 7.52 -10.38
C GLU A 264 -2.50 6.42 -9.45
N VAL A 265 -2.06 6.42 -8.18
CA VAL A 265 -2.50 5.48 -7.14
C VAL A 265 -3.96 5.69 -6.72
N ALA A 266 -4.40 6.94 -6.60
CA ALA A 266 -5.78 7.29 -6.24
C ALA A 266 -6.77 6.85 -7.33
N ARG A 267 -6.37 7.06 -8.59
CA ARG A 267 -7.17 6.68 -9.76
C ARG A 267 -7.38 5.17 -9.86
N ARG A 268 -6.32 4.39 -9.63
CA ARG A 268 -6.40 2.92 -9.62
C ARG A 268 -7.28 2.40 -8.49
N LYS A 269 -7.18 2.97 -7.29
CA LYS A 269 -8.02 2.57 -6.15
C LYS A 269 -9.50 2.84 -6.40
N ILE A 270 -9.85 3.99 -6.99
CA ILE A 270 -11.25 4.31 -7.35
C ILE A 270 -11.78 3.34 -8.41
N GLU A 271 -10.95 3.00 -9.40
CA GLU A 271 -11.29 2.04 -10.45
C GLU A 271 -11.51 0.62 -9.91
N ASP A 272 -10.65 0.15 -8.98
CA ASP A 272 -10.80 -1.15 -8.32
C ASP A 272 -12.11 -1.23 -7.49
N ILE A 273 -12.47 -0.17 -6.78
CA ILE A 273 -13.71 -0.12 -5.99
C ILE A 273 -14.94 -0.17 -6.91
N LEU A 274 -14.92 0.61 -8.00
CA LEU A 274 -16.00 0.62 -9.00
C LEU A 274 -16.19 -0.74 -9.68
N LEU A 275 -15.10 -1.41 -10.03
CA LEU A 275 -15.15 -2.75 -10.64
C LEU A 275 -15.65 -3.80 -9.65
N ARG A 276 -15.29 -3.68 -8.37
CA ARG A 276 -15.76 -4.56 -7.29
C ARG A 276 -17.25 -4.37 -7.00
N GLU A 277 -17.72 -3.14 -6.86
CA GLU A 277 -19.13 -2.86 -6.56
C GLU A 277 -20.06 -3.18 -7.73
N SER A 278 -19.56 -3.09 -8.96
CA SER A 278 -20.30 -3.48 -10.15
C SER A 278 -20.24 -4.98 -10.49
N GLY A 279 -19.39 -5.75 -9.81
CA GLY A 279 -19.11 -7.14 -10.16
C GLY A 279 -18.56 -7.30 -11.58
N GLY A 280 -17.95 -6.24 -12.13
CA GLY A 280 -17.50 -6.18 -13.52
C GLY A 280 -18.62 -6.17 -14.56
N ASN A 281 -19.89 -6.03 -14.16
CA ASN A 281 -21.00 -5.83 -15.07
C ASN A 281 -21.23 -4.32 -15.26
N LEU A 282 -21.05 -3.82 -16.49
CA LEU A 282 -21.20 -2.40 -16.81
C LEU A 282 -22.64 -1.90 -16.56
N ASP A 283 -23.63 -2.80 -16.55
CA ASP A 283 -25.04 -2.49 -16.35
C ASP A 283 -25.42 -2.20 -14.88
N SER A 284 -24.57 -2.58 -13.92
CA SER A 284 -24.80 -2.37 -12.48
C SER A 284 -24.11 -1.11 -11.95
N VAL A 285 -23.29 -0.45 -12.77
CA VAL A 285 -22.62 0.81 -12.43
C VAL A 285 -23.63 1.97 -12.52
N THR A 286 -24.48 2.10 -11.51
CA THR A 286 -25.41 3.23 -11.38
C THR A 286 -24.75 4.44 -10.74
N ASP A 287 -25.37 5.62 -10.84
CA ASP A 287 -24.87 6.84 -10.19
C ASP A 287 -24.67 6.68 -8.68
N GLU A 288 -25.50 5.83 -8.06
CA GLU A 288 -25.44 5.49 -6.65
C GLU A 288 -24.18 4.66 -6.33
N VAL A 289 -23.83 3.71 -7.19
CA VAL A 289 -22.61 2.88 -7.07
C VAL A 289 -21.35 3.74 -7.24
N VAL A 290 -21.35 4.68 -8.18
CA VAL A 290 -20.20 5.59 -8.36
C VAL A 290 -20.02 6.52 -7.17
N ALA A 291 -21.11 7.07 -6.64
CA ALA A 291 -21.06 7.91 -5.44
C ALA A 291 -20.61 7.11 -4.21
N ALA A 292 -21.10 5.87 -4.04
CA ALA A 292 -20.69 4.98 -2.95
C ALA A 292 -19.20 4.60 -3.07
N SER A 293 -18.72 4.29 -4.27
CA SER A 293 -17.33 3.95 -4.54
C SER A 293 -16.37 5.13 -4.25
N LEU A 294 -16.79 6.36 -4.56
CA LEU A 294 -16.00 7.56 -4.28
C LEU A 294 -16.01 7.90 -2.77
N ASP A 295 -17.16 7.77 -2.11
CA ASP A 295 -17.26 7.90 -0.65
C ASP A 295 -16.46 6.82 0.08
N GLU A 296 -16.41 5.60 -0.45
CA GLU A 296 -15.58 4.51 0.06
C GLU A 296 -14.10 4.83 -0.10
N TYR A 297 -13.66 5.32 -1.26
CA TYR A 297 -12.29 5.77 -1.47
C TYR A 297 -11.88 6.87 -0.46
N ILE A 298 -12.71 7.90 -0.30
CA ILE A 298 -12.46 9.00 0.65
C ILE A 298 -12.40 8.45 2.10
N ARG A 299 -13.24 7.47 2.43
CA ARG A 299 -13.24 6.84 3.74
C ARG A 299 -12.00 5.98 3.97
N MET A 300 -11.52 5.25 2.95
CA MET A 300 -10.28 4.50 2.99
C MET A 300 -9.07 5.43 3.16
N GLU A 301 -8.99 6.52 2.41
CA GLU A 301 -7.90 7.50 2.54
C GLU A 301 -7.89 8.15 3.93
N LYS A 302 -9.08 8.48 4.46
CA LYS A 302 -9.21 8.97 5.83
C LYS A 302 -8.77 7.93 6.87
N LEU A 303 -9.03 6.65 6.64
CA LEU A 303 -8.59 5.57 7.53
C LEU A 303 -7.07 5.36 7.44
N ASP A 304 -6.49 5.37 6.24
CA ASP A 304 -5.04 5.28 6.01
C ASP A 304 -4.32 6.46 6.71
N LEU A 305 -4.81 7.69 6.54
CA LEU A 305 -4.28 8.89 7.21
C LEU A 305 -4.43 8.85 8.73
N LEU A 306 -5.51 8.25 9.25
CA LEU A 306 -5.70 8.05 10.69
C LEU A 306 -4.76 6.98 11.24
N GLN A 307 -4.48 5.93 10.46
CA GLN A 307 -3.55 4.88 10.83
C GLN A 307 -2.11 5.39 10.80
N GLU A 308 -1.72 6.13 9.76
CA GLU A 308 -0.41 6.78 9.67
C GLU A 308 -0.22 7.79 10.82
N ASN A 309 -1.24 8.60 11.16
CA ASN A 309 -1.18 9.45 12.35
C ASN A 309 -1.03 8.66 13.66
N ARG A 310 -1.75 7.55 13.81
CA ARG A 310 -1.61 6.69 15.00
C ARG A 310 -0.22 6.06 15.09
N ASP A 311 0.34 5.65 13.96
CA ASP A 311 1.67 5.06 13.92
C ASP A 311 2.74 6.13 14.16
N LEU A 312 2.59 7.34 13.63
CA LEU A 312 3.45 8.49 13.94
C LEU A 312 3.37 8.89 15.41
N LEU A 313 2.17 8.92 15.99
CA LEU A 313 1.97 9.16 17.43
C LEU A 313 2.64 8.06 18.26
N ARG A 314 2.45 6.78 17.91
CA ARG A 314 3.14 5.66 18.57
C ARG A 314 4.66 5.75 18.46
N HIS A 315 5.19 6.16 17.30
CA HIS A 315 6.63 6.36 17.12
C HIS A 315 7.16 7.59 17.86
N SER A 316 6.32 8.61 18.08
CA SER A 316 6.64 9.73 18.98
C SER A 316 6.66 9.26 20.42
N ASP A 317 5.58 8.62 20.89
CA ASP A 317 5.44 8.11 22.25
C ASP A 317 6.57 7.11 22.60
N MET A 318 6.93 6.22 21.68
CA MET A 318 8.06 5.29 21.85
C MET A 318 9.41 6.00 21.91
N ARG A 319 9.62 7.07 21.13
CA ARG A 319 10.85 7.88 21.20
C ARG A 319 10.92 8.64 22.52
N ASP A 320 9.81 9.23 22.94
CA ASP A 320 9.72 9.95 24.20
C ASP A 320 9.93 9.00 25.40
N GLU A 321 9.36 7.79 25.36
CA GLU A 321 9.59 6.75 26.38
C GLU A 321 11.05 6.25 26.39
N GLN A 322 11.67 6.06 25.23
CA GLN A 322 13.09 5.69 25.13
C GLN A 322 14.02 6.80 25.61
N VAL A 323 13.73 8.07 25.29
CA VAL A 323 14.48 9.23 25.77
C VAL A 323 14.35 9.35 27.29
N VAL A 324 13.14 9.22 27.82
CA VAL A 324 12.88 9.21 29.27
C VAL A 324 13.63 8.07 29.97
N LYS A 325 13.66 6.87 29.36
CA LYS A 325 14.37 5.71 29.89
C LYS A 325 15.89 5.91 29.87
N LEU A 326 16.46 6.39 28.75
CA LEU A 326 17.90 6.66 28.63
C LEU A 326 18.37 7.76 29.59
N LEU A 327 17.61 8.84 29.71
CA LEU A 327 17.89 9.91 30.68
C LEU A 327 17.70 9.41 32.11
N GLY A 328 16.64 8.65 32.37
CA GLY A 328 16.27 8.10 33.68
C GLY A 328 17.25 7.06 34.21
N ASP A 329 17.75 6.14 33.38
CA ASP A 329 18.74 5.11 33.75
C ASP A 329 20.03 5.72 34.31
N SER A 330 20.37 6.93 33.88
CA SER A 330 21.54 7.64 34.40
C SER A 330 21.38 8.08 35.87
N TYR A 331 20.14 8.21 36.38
CA TYR A 331 19.81 8.66 37.73
C TYR A 331 19.13 7.59 38.59
N ALA A 332 18.47 6.60 37.98
CA ALA A 332 17.74 5.55 38.67
C ALA A 332 18.64 4.82 39.69
N ASN A 333 18.15 4.66 40.92
CA ASN A 333 18.83 3.98 42.03
C ASN A 333 20.17 4.64 42.50
N LYS A 334 20.55 5.80 41.96
CA LYS A 334 21.73 6.57 42.38
C LYS A 334 21.37 7.62 43.43
N ILE A 335 20.85 7.15 44.57
CA ILE A 335 20.67 8.00 45.75
C ILE A 335 22.06 8.31 46.34
N GLY A 336 22.32 9.60 46.63
CA GLY A 336 23.58 10.06 47.19
C GLY A 336 23.92 9.39 48.53
N VAL A 337 25.22 9.25 48.81
CA VAL A 337 25.72 8.59 50.03
C VAL A 337 25.17 9.24 51.31
N ILE A 338 25.04 10.57 51.30
CA ILE A 338 24.50 11.37 52.42
C ILE A 338 23.02 11.03 52.66
N ASP A 339 22.23 10.90 51.60
CA ASP A 339 20.79 10.65 51.71
C ASP A 339 20.51 9.21 52.13
N ARG A 340 21.36 8.25 51.72
CA ARG A 340 21.34 6.87 52.25
C ARG A 340 21.68 6.83 53.74
N ALA A 341 22.67 7.61 54.17
CA ALA A 341 23.04 7.71 55.59
C ALA A 341 21.89 8.32 56.42
N LEU A 342 21.20 9.32 55.88
CA LEU A 342 20.04 9.95 56.54
C LEU A 342 18.89 8.94 56.73
N LEU A 343 18.55 8.16 55.71
CA LEU A 343 17.55 7.10 55.82
C LEU A 343 17.95 6.00 56.81
N PHE A 344 19.24 5.65 56.87
CA PHE A 344 19.76 4.69 57.83
C PHE A 344 19.65 5.22 59.27
N LEU A 345 20.06 6.47 59.51
CA LEU A 345 19.92 7.14 60.80
C LEU A 345 18.45 7.26 61.21
N ALA A 346 17.55 7.59 60.28
CA ALA A 346 16.11 7.69 60.54
C ALA A 346 15.47 6.32 60.81
N LYS A 347 16.00 5.22 60.27
CA LYS A 347 15.52 3.87 60.58
C LYS A 347 15.97 3.38 61.96
N TRP A 348 17.18 3.76 62.38
CA TRP A 348 17.78 3.31 63.63
C TRP A 348 17.81 4.38 64.72
N PHE A 349 17.07 5.48 64.53
CA PHE A 349 17.11 6.64 65.42
C PHE A 349 16.78 6.27 66.86
N TRP A 350 15.84 5.34 67.06
CA TRP A 350 15.42 4.90 68.38
C TRP A 350 16.54 4.18 69.14
N ILE A 351 17.38 3.39 68.45
CA ILE A 351 18.58 2.77 69.03
C ILE A 351 19.62 3.84 69.35
N ILE A 352 19.80 4.82 68.47
CA ILE A 352 20.76 5.91 68.69
C ILE A 352 20.36 6.74 69.91
N ILE A 353 19.07 7.09 70.04
CA ILE A 353 18.54 7.80 71.20
C ILE A 353 18.67 6.94 72.45
N ALA A 354 18.35 5.64 72.39
CA ALA A 354 18.50 4.73 73.54
C ALA A 354 19.97 4.64 73.99
N ALA A 355 20.92 4.55 73.06
CA ALA A 355 22.35 4.52 73.34
C ALA A 355 22.85 5.85 73.92
N LEU A 356 22.38 7.00 73.41
CA LEU A 356 22.70 8.32 73.96
C LEU A 356 22.15 8.49 75.38
N LEU A 357 20.91 8.07 75.62
CA LEU A 357 20.30 8.10 76.95
C LEU A 357 21.04 7.18 77.92
N TYR A 358 21.50 6.02 77.46
CA TYR A 358 22.31 5.11 78.26
C TYR A 358 23.68 5.73 78.60
N GLY A 359 24.35 6.35 77.61
CA GLY A 359 25.60 7.08 77.84
C GLY A 359 25.43 8.27 78.79
N LEU A 360 24.34 9.02 78.67
CA LEU A 360 23.99 10.11 79.59
C LEU A 360 23.72 9.57 81.00
N PHE A 361 23.01 8.45 81.12
CA PHE A 361 22.77 7.80 82.40
C PHE A 361 24.08 7.35 83.07
N ASP A 362 24.98 6.69 82.33
CA ASP A 362 26.30 6.29 82.84
C ASP A 362 27.16 7.50 83.23
N TRP A 363 27.14 8.57 82.44
CA TRP A 363 27.87 9.81 82.74
C TRP A 363 27.34 10.51 84.00
N VAL A 364 26.01 10.68 84.12
CA VAL A 364 25.35 11.18 85.33
C VAL A 364 25.68 10.27 86.52
N GLY A 365 25.68 8.95 86.30
CA GLY A 365 26.05 7.93 87.27
C GLY A 365 27.52 7.92 87.68
N LYS A 366 28.41 8.64 86.99
CA LYS A 366 29.82 8.80 87.39
C LYS A 366 30.11 10.16 88.03
N ASN A 367 29.24 11.15 87.82
CA ASN A 367 29.46 12.52 88.28
C ASN A 367 28.79 12.79 89.65
N PRO A 368 29.55 13.09 90.73
CA PRO A 368 29.00 13.21 92.09
C PRO A 368 27.97 14.34 92.24
N TYR A 369 28.16 15.45 91.52
CA TYR A 369 27.29 16.63 91.57
C TYR A 369 25.91 16.38 90.94
N LEU A 370 25.85 15.57 89.88
CA LEU A 370 24.59 15.27 89.17
C LEU A 370 23.81 14.13 89.82
N LYS A 371 24.51 13.19 90.49
CA LYS A 371 23.89 12.18 91.36
C LYS A 371 23.07 12.79 92.52
N GLY A 372 23.47 13.96 93.01
CA GLY A 372 22.79 14.65 94.13
C GLY A 372 21.41 15.20 93.78
N VAL A 373 21.09 15.35 92.49
CA VAL A 373 19.74 15.69 92.03
C VAL A 373 18.94 14.38 91.99
N ALA A 374 18.36 14.01 93.13
CA ALA A 374 17.77 12.69 93.39
C ALA A 374 16.79 12.16 92.32
N LEU A 375 16.16 13.06 91.55
CA LEU A 375 15.20 12.70 90.52
C LEU A 375 15.80 12.53 89.12
N LEU A 376 17.02 13.01 88.86
CA LEU A 376 17.57 13.04 87.50
C LEU A 376 17.84 11.63 86.93
N PRO A 377 18.50 10.70 87.66
CA PRO A 377 18.73 9.34 87.15
C PRO A 377 17.42 8.56 86.98
N VAL A 378 16.48 8.74 87.92
CA VAL A 378 15.15 8.11 87.89
C VAL A 378 14.33 8.64 86.70
N ALA A 379 14.40 9.94 86.41
CA ALA A 379 13.74 10.55 85.28
C ALA A 379 14.29 10.03 83.94
N ILE A 380 15.62 9.89 83.80
CA ILE A 380 16.24 9.33 82.59
C ILE A 380 15.80 7.87 82.39
N GLN A 381 15.76 7.07 83.45
CA GLN A 381 15.34 5.67 83.38
C GLN A 381 13.84 5.53 83.09
N ALA A 382 13.00 6.41 83.62
CA ALA A 382 11.57 6.48 83.29
C ALA A 382 11.35 6.86 81.81
N ILE A 383 12.15 7.79 81.27
CA ILE A 383 12.11 8.16 79.85
C ILE A 383 12.54 6.99 78.96
N GLN A 384 13.58 6.24 79.35
CA GLN A 384 14.00 5.04 78.63
C GLN A 384 12.91 3.96 78.61
N TYR A 385 12.31 3.65 79.77
CA TYR A 385 11.22 2.68 79.86
C TYR A 385 9.98 3.11 79.07
N TRP A 386 9.66 4.41 79.10
CA TRP A 386 8.57 4.98 78.32
C TRP A 386 8.84 4.89 76.80
N LEU A 387 10.07 5.18 76.36
CA LEU A 387 10.48 5.04 74.96
C LEU A 387 10.41 3.58 74.50
N ASP A 388 10.85 2.63 75.33
CA ASP A 388 10.82 1.20 75.00
C ASP A 388 9.37 0.71 74.84
N LYS A 389 8.48 1.10 75.76
CA LYS A 389 7.06 0.76 75.71
C LYS A 389 6.33 1.39 74.51
N GLN A 390 6.57 2.68 74.23
CA GLN A 390 5.96 3.37 73.08
C GLN A 390 6.52 2.89 71.73
N SER A 391 7.77 2.43 71.73
CA SER A 391 8.43 1.84 70.58
C SER A 391 7.73 0.55 70.10
N ASP A 392 7.12 -0.23 70.99
CA ASP A 392 6.41 -1.47 70.65
C ASP A 392 4.92 -1.24 70.33
N ASP A 393 4.22 -0.35 71.04
CA ASP A 393 2.75 -0.23 70.94
C ASP A 393 2.25 0.68 69.80
N HIS A 394 3.03 1.65 69.32
CA HIS A 394 2.54 2.72 68.41
C HIS A 394 3.36 2.93 67.13
N ASN A 395 4.14 1.94 66.69
CA ASN A 395 5.00 2.06 65.50
C ASN A 395 5.97 3.26 65.56
N PHE A 396 6.29 3.76 66.76
CA PHE A 396 7.18 4.92 66.95
C PHE A 396 8.57 4.69 66.35
N ARG A 397 9.02 3.42 66.28
CA ARG A 397 10.22 2.98 65.55
C ARG A 397 10.30 3.48 64.11
N PHE A 398 9.15 3.70 63.48
CA PHE A 398 9.05 4.15 62.09
C PHE A 398 8.61 5.60 61.97
N PHE A 399 8.44 6.37 63.05
CA PHE A 399 7.91 7.74 62.98
C PHE A 399 8.79 8.70 62.16
N LEU A 400 10.11 8.65 62.33
CA LEU A 400 11.04 9.53 61.61
C LEU A 400 11.37 9.05 60.20
N TYR A 401 11.13 7.77 59.90
CA TYR A 401 11.42 7.18 58.60
C TYR A 401 10.62 7.80 57.43
N PRO A 402 9.28 7.98 57.48
CA PRO A 402 8.50 8.58 56.41
C PRO A 402 8.84 10.06 56.23
N ILE A 403 9.13 10.79 57.32
CA ILE A 403 9.55 12.20 57.28
C ILE A 403 10.90 12.32 56.55
N ALA A 404 11.86 11.47 56.90
CA ALA A 404 13.15 11.40 56.22
C ALA A 404 13.01 10.98 54.75
N LEU A 405 12.09 10.05 54.45
CA LEU A 405 11.81 9.57 53.09
C LEU A 405 11.25 10.69 52.20
N GLU A 406 10.28 11.48 52.69
CA GLU A 406 9.76 12.64 51.95
C GLU A 406 10.83 13.70 51.72
N PHE A 407 11.68 13.96 52.72
CA PHE A 407 12.76 14.92 52.60
C PHE A 407 13.80 14.50 51.56
N VAL A 408 14.22 13.24 51.60
CA VAL A 408 15.15 12.66 50.61
C VAL A 408 14.51 12.63 49.22
N LYS A 409 13.20 12.34 49.12
CA LYS A 409 12.47 12.40 47.85
C LYS A 409 12.47 13.81 47.25
N LYS A 410 12.17 14.85 48.03
CA LYS A 410 12.20 16.25 47.56
C LYS A 410 13.59 16.66 47.06
N ARG A 411 14.64 16.31 47.81
CA ARG A 411 16.02 16.65 47.45
C ARG A 411 16.50 15.87 46.21
N TYR A 412 16.10 14.62 46.08
CA TYR A 412 16.37 13.78 44.92
C TYR A 412 15.70 14.33 43.66
N ILE A 413 14.43 14.74 43.76
CA ILE A 413 13.69 15.40 42.67
C ILE A 413 14.43 16.66 42.25
N GLN A 414 14.69 17.60 43.17
CA GLN A 414 15.36 18.87 42.89
C GLN A 414 16.72 18.69 42.19
N LYS A 415 17.50 17.69 42.60
CA LYS A 415 18.79 17.39 41.96
C LYS A 415 18.61 16.97 40.50
N ILE A 416 17.65 16.09 40.23
CA ILE A 416 17.34 15.64 38.87
C ILE A 416 16.84 16.80 38.01
N THR A 417 15.94 17.64 38.55
CA THR A 417 15.40 18.80 37.81
C THR A 417 16.50 19.78 37.43
N MET A 418 17.37 20.17 38.36
CA MET A 418 18.47 21.11 38.09
C MET A 418 19.48 20.55 37.07
N GLU A 419 19.82 19.26 37.16
CA GLU A 419 20.77 18.65 36.21
C GLU A 419 20.16 18.50 34.81
N LEU A 420 18.86 18.18 34.68
CA LEU A 420 18.17 18.10 33.39
C LEU A 420 17.97 19.48 32.73
N GLU A 421 17.60 20.49 33.51
CA GLU A 421 17.50 21.88 33.05
C GLU A 421 18.86 22.39 32.54
N SER A 422 19.95 22.10 33.26
CA SER A 422 21.30 22.48 32.83
C SER A 422 21.78 21.83 31.54
N LYS A 423 21.23 20.64 31.22
CA LYS A 423 21.55 19.87 29.99
C LYS A 423 20.62 20.22 28.82
N GLY A 424 19.65 21.11 29.02
CA GLY A 424 18.75 21.58 27.96
C GLY A 424 17.50 20.72 27.72
N TYR A 425 17.07 19.92 28.70
CA TYR A 425 15.86 19.07 28.60
C TYR A 425 14.74 19.52 29.56
N PRO A 426 14.24 20.77 29.50
CA PRO A 426 13.21 21.24 30.44
C PRO A 426 11.85 20.56 30.24
N GLN A 427 11.51 20.15 28.99
CA GLN A 427 10.22 19.57 28.63
C GLN A 427 10.03 18.12 29.14
N ASP A 428 11.12 17.37 29.33
CA ASP A 428 11.09 15.95 29.74
C ASP A 428 11.27 15.76 31.26
N THR A 429 11.45 16.85 32.01
CA THR A 429 11.81 16.83 33.44
C THR A 429 10.81 16.05 34.30
N GLU A 430 9.51 16.30 34.12
CA GLU A 430 8.46 15.68 34.93
C GLU A 430 8.35 14.17 34.67
N ALA A 431 8.43 13.76 33.40
CA ALA A 431 8.37 12.36 33.00
C ALA A 431 9.60 11.55 33.49
N VAL A 432 10.80 12.12 33.37
CA VAL A 432 12.04 11.50 33.88
C VAL A 432 12.03 11.39 35.41
N VAL A 433 11.51 12.40 36.12
CA VAL A 433 11.37 12.35 37.58
C VAL A 433 10.42 11.24 38.01
N GLN A 434 9.26 11.10 37.37
CA GLN A 434 8.30 10.02 37.66
C GLN A 434 8.93 8.64 37.41
N TYR A 435 9.61 8.45 36.28
CA TYR A 435 10.34 7.23 35.95
C TYR A 435 11.40 6.89 37.01
N CYS A 436 12.16 7.89 37.46
CA CYS A 436 13.20 7.71 38.48
C CYS A 436 12.64 7.36 39.86
N ILE A 437 11.50 7.94 40.26
CA ILE A 437 10.82 7.63 41.51
C ILE A 437 10.29 6.19 41.47
N GLN A 438 9.63 5.81 40.37
CA GLN A 438 9.08 4.47 40.19
C GLN A 438 10.18 3.41 40.14
N ASN A 439 11.31 3.65 39.49
CA ASN A 439 12.37 2.63 39.37
C ASN A 439 13.38 2.62 40.53
N THR A 440 13.22 3.49 41.53
CA THR A 440 14.10 3.52 42.70
C THR A 440 13.47 2.75 43.87
N LYS A 441 14.05 1.58 44.18
CA LYS A 441 13.56 0.61 45.18
C LYS A 441 13.25 1.18 46.57
N ILE A 442 13.89 2.29 46.95
CA ILE A 442 13.72 2.93 48.26
C ILE A 442 12.41 3.74 48.33
N PHE A 443 11.91 4.25 47.20
CA PHE A 443 10.68 5.05 47.14
C PHE A 443 9.42 4.22 46.81
N GLN A 444 9.58 2.94 46.47
CA GLN A 444 8.48 1.99 46.24
C GLN A 444 8.00 1.28 47.53
N ARG A 445 8.68 1.50 48.65
CA ARG A 445 8.34 0.97 49.98
C ARG A 445 7.68 2.05 50.81
#